data_AF-A0A0R0IFN1-F1
#
_entry.id   AF-A0A0R0IFN1-F1
#
_cell.length_a   1.000
_cell.length_b   1.000
_cell.length_c   1.000
_cell.angle_alpha   90.00
_cell.angle_beta   90.00
_cell.angle_gamma   90.00
#
_symmetry.space_group_name_H-M   'P 1'
#
loop_
_entity.id
_entity.type
_entity.pdbx_description
1 polymer ?
#
loop_
_entity_poly.entity_id
_entity_poly.type
_entity_poly.pdbx_seq_one_letter_code
_entity_poly.pdbx_strand_id
1 'polypeptide(L)'
;MEGPYGSEWPEEEKVKRKEMVLPEAHYVFVHEVANSNADEMTTVLTAAETSTCLEDSGPLVGFVQYRFVLEEEIPVLYVYELQLEPRVQGKGVGKFLMQLVELMAQKSRMSAVMLTVQKANVLAMDFYINKLRYIISAMSPSRVNPMDREDELDQLDKDGSSY
;
A
#
# COMPACT_ATOMS: atom_id res chain seq x y z
N MET A 1 -13.38 8.22 23.10
CA MET A 1 -13.44 7.19 22.05
C MET A 1 -12.12 7.29 21.34
N GLU A 2 -11.25 6.29 21.49
CA GLU A 2 -10.04 6.22 20.67
C GLU A 2 -10.46 6.18 19.21
N GLY A 3 -9.74 6.89 18.34
CA GLY A 3 -10.01 6.85 16.91
C GLY A 3 -9.82 5.42 16.37
N PRO A 4 -10.21 5.16 15.11
CA PRO A 4 -9.93 3.87 14.47
C PRO A 4 -8.42 3.56 14.37
N TYR A 5 -7.57 4.55 14.62
CA TYR A 5 -6.12 4.46 14.69
C TYR A 5 -5.68 4.61 16.15
N GLY A 6 -4.69 3.80 16.55
CA GLY A 6 -4.20 3.74 17.93
C GLY A 6 -3.62 5.06 18.43
N SER A 7 -3.23 5.11 19.70
CA SER A 7 -2.70 6.31 20.37
C SER A 7 -1.44 6.90 19.74
N GLU A 8 -0.71 6.12 18.93
CA GLU A 8 0.53 6.51 18.25
C GLU A 8 0.30 7.28 16.93
N TRP A 9 -0.94 7.28 16.42
CA TRP A 9 -1.28 7.87 15.12
C TRP A 9 -0.82 9.31 14.90
N PRO A 10 -0.87 10.25 15.88
CA PRO A 10 -0.43 11.62 15.63
C PRO A 10 1.04 11.75 15.23
N GLU A 11 1.91 10.87 15.74
CA GLU A 11 3.33 10.85 15.36
C GLU A 11 3.53 10.07 14.05
N GLU A 12 2.83 8.94 13.88
CA GLU A 12 2.82 8.20 12.61
C GLU A 12 2.33 9.06 11.44
N GLU A 13 1.34 9.93 11.66
CA GLU A 13 0.78 10.83 10.66
C GLU A 13 1.85 11.80 10.14
N LYS A 14 2.66 12.38 11.03
CA LYS A 14 3.74 13.30 10.64
C LYS A 14 4.79 12.59 9.79
N VAL A 15 5.12 11.34 10.15
CA VAL A 15 6.06 10.50 9.38
C VAL A 15 5.46 10.15 8.03
N LYS A 16 4.24 9.61 8.00
CA LYS A 16 3.50 9.28 6.77
C LYS A 16 3.39 10.47 5.83
N ARG A 17 3.07 11.65 6.33
CA ARG A 17 2.97 12.87 5.50
C ARG A 17 4.30 13.20 4.81
N LYS A 18 5.44 13.03 5.50
CA LYS A 18 6.76 13.21 4.88
C LYS A 18 7.02 12.12 3.85
N GLU A 19 6.68 10.88 4.15
CA GLU A 19 6.81 9.75 3.23
C GLU A 19 5.96 9.94 1.95
N MET A 20 4.78 10.54 2.06
CA MET A 20 3.89 10.78 0.91
C MET A 20 4.45 11.76 -0.12
N VAL A 21 5.45 12.58 0.24
CA VAL A 21 6.04 13.61 -0.64
C VAL A 21 7.46 13.26 -1.08
N LEU A 22 7.93 12.06 -0.76
CA LEU A 22 9.25 11.61 -1.19
C LEU A 22 9.32 11.47 -2.72
N PRO A 23 10.44 11.84 -3.37
CA PRO A 23 10.59 11.74 -4.82
C PRO A 23 10.37 10.32 -5.39
N GLU A 24 10.63 9.30 -4.57
CA GLU A 24 10.47 7.90 -4.92
C GLU A 24 9.03 7.39 -4.75
N ALA A 25 8.13 8.21 -4.17
CA ALA A 25 6.72 7.88 -4.02
C ALA A 25 5.96 8.11 -5.33
N HIS A 26 5.54 7.01 -5.95
CA HIS A 26 4.73 7.03 -7.15
C HIS A 26 3.25 6.79 -6.84
N TYR A 27 2.38 7.46 -7.60
CA TYR A 27 0.94 7.41 -7.40
C TYR A 27 0.20 7.07 -8.70
N VAL A 28 -0.80 6.20 -8.58
CA VAL A 28 -1.87 6.04 -9.58
C VAL A 28 -3.15 6.57 -8.96
N PHE A 29 -3.75 7.61 -9.56
CA PHE A 29 -5.03 8.16 -9.12
C PHE A 29 -6.19 7.59 -9.94
N VAL A 30 -7.30 7.34 -9.26
CA VAL A 30 -8.55 6.88 -9.88
C VAL A 30 -9.57 7.99 -9.78
N HIS A 31 -9.97 8.48 -10.94
CA HIS A 31 -11.02 9.49 -11.06
C HIS A 31 -12.29 8.85 -11.60
N GLU A 32 -13.43 9.22 -11.03
CA GLU A 32 -14.72 8.91 -11.63
C GLU A 32 -14.91 9.79 -12.86
N VAL A 33 -15.29 9.19 -13.98
CA VAL A 33 -15.60 9.95 -15.19
C VAL A 33 -16.94 10.63 -14.97
N ALA A 34 -17.01 11.95 -15.16
CA ALA A 34 -18.29 12.64 -15.21
C ALA A 34 -19.05 12.09 -16.44
N ASN A 35 -20.16 11.38 -16.21
CA ASN A 35 -21.07 11.04 -17.30
C ASN A 35 -21.57 12.37 -17.87
N SER A 36 -21.05 12.78 -19.03
CA SER A 36 -21.61 13.87 -19.84
C SER A 36 -22.90 13.40 -20.49
N ASN A 37 -23.87 13.00 -19.67
CA ASN A 37 -25.23 12.67 -20.05
C ASN A 37 -26.16 13.30 -19.00
N ALA A 38 -26.26 14.63 -19.00
CA ALA A 38 -27.45 15.40 -18.67
C ALA A 38 -27.10 16.89 -18.55
N ASP A 39 -27.85 17.71 -19.28
CA ASP A 39 -28.61 18.84 -18.74
C ASP A 39 -27.83 19.83 -17.85
N GLU A 40 -27.65 21.05 -18.37
CA GLU A 40 -27.33 22.22 -17.57
C GLU A 40 -28.25 22.28 -16.35
N MET A 41 -27.68 22.47 -15.15
CA MET A 41 -28.19 23.34 -14.07
C MET A 41 -27.74 22.84 -12.68
N THR A 42 -26.90 23.66 -12.03
CA THR A 42 -26.74 23.77 -10.55
C THR A 42 -26.01 22.61 -9.87
N THR A 43 -24.79 22.78 -9.33
CA THR A 43 -24.54 23.61 -8.15
C THR A 43 -23.12 24.15 -8.11
N VAL A 44 -23.02 25.48 -7.99
CA VAL A 44 -21.89 26.20 -7.41
C VAL A 44 -21.74 25.81 -5.93
N LEU A 45 -20.54 26.01 -5.37
CA LEU A 45 -20.05 25.80 -3.99
C LEU A 45 -19.26 24.48 -3.84
N THR A 46 -17.96 24.44 -3.58
CA THR A 46 -17.04 25.36 -2.90
C THR A 46 -15.60 25.13 -3.36
N ALA A 47 -14.90 26.21 -3.72
CA ALA A 47 -13.46 26.23 -3.90
C ALA A 47 -12.75 26.13 -2.54
N ALA A 48 -11.84 25.15 -2.41
CA ALA A 48 -10.76 25.12 -1.41
C ALA A 48 -9.58 24.31 -1.98
N GLU A 49 -8.82 25.00 -2.82
CA GLU A 49 -7.37 24.94 -3.06
C GLU A 49 -6.58 23.70 -2.57
N THR A 50 -6.23 22.84 -3.53
CA THR A 50 -4.88 22.24 -3.64
C THR A 50 -4.61 21.89 -5.11
N SER A 51 -3.93 22.79 -5.80
CA SER A 51 -3.50 22.60 -7.19
C SER A 51 -2.49 21.46 -7.33
N THR A 52 -2.79 20.46 -8.18
CA THR A 52 -1.94 20.07 -9.32
C THR A 52 -2.78 19.30 -10.36
N CYS A 53 -2.95 19.92 -11.53
CA CYS A 53 -3.14 19.35 -12.86
C CYS A 53 -4.12 18.17 -13.06
N LEU A 54 -5.44 18.39 -12.95
CA LEU A 54 -6.44 17.60 -13.68
C LEU A 54 -7.80 18.34 -13.70
N GLU A 55 -7.87 19.49 -14.37
CA GLU A 55 -9.13 20.28 -14.47
C GLU A 55 -10.24 19.58 -15.27
N ASP A 56 -9.97 18.42 -15.89
CA ASP A 56 -10.91 17.66 -16.73
C ASP A 56 -11.18 16.23 -16.21
N SER A 57 -10.75 15.92 -14.99
CA SER A 57 -11.09 14.65 -14.33
C SER A 57 -12.18 14.86 -13.31
N GLY A 58 -13.16 13.95 -13.27
CA GLY A 58 -14.15 13.95 -12.19
C GLY A 58 -13.53 13.58 -10.83
N PRO A 59 -14.37 13.35 -9.82
CA PRO A 59 -13.92 13.26 -8.43
C PRO A 59 -12.91 12.12 -8.23
N LEU A 60 -11.90 12.37 -7.38
CA LEU A 60 -10.94 11.36 -6.96
C LEU A 60 -11.66 10.33 -6.08
N VAL A 61 -11.69 9.07 -6.54
CA VAL A 61 -12.39 7.96 -5.85
C VAL A 61 -11.44 6.90 -5.30
N GLY A 62 -10.13 7.07 -5.51
CA GLY A 62 -9.13 6.20 -4.93
C GLY A 62 -7.74 6.40 -5.51
N PHE A 63 -6.77 5.72 -4.92
CA PHE A 63 -5.38 5.78 -5.37
C PHE A 63 -4.60 4.53 -4.99
N VAL A 64 -3.45 4.35 -5.64
CA VAL A 64 -2.38 3.43 -5.25
C VAL A 64 -1.10 4.21 -5.07
N GLN A 65 -0.45 4.05 -3.93
CA GLN A 65 0.91 4.53 -3.68
C GLN A 65 1.88 3.35 -3.74
N TYR A 66 2.92 3.48 -4.54
CA TYR A 66 3.94 2.44 -4.67
C TYR A 66 5.35 3.02 -4.84
N ARG A 67 6.36 2.18 -4.59
CA ARG A 67 7.78 2.50 -4.80
C ARG A 67 8.54 1.32 -5.39
N PHE A 68 9.64 1.61 -6.06
CA PHE A 68 10.64 0.61 -6.42
C PHE A 68 11.71 0.58 -5.34
N VAL A 69 11.86 -0.56 -4.67
CA VAL A 69 12.78 -0.72 -3.54
C VAL A 69 13.53 -2.05 -3.62
N LEU A 70 14.65 -2.13 -2.90
CA LEU A 70 15.35 -3.39 -2.63
C LEU A 70 14.95 -3.84 -1.24
N GLU A 71 14.28 -4.99 -1.16
CA GLU A 71 13.85 -5.61 0.08
C GLU A 71 14.68 -6.88 0.29
N GLU A 72 15.55 -6.91 1.29
CA GLU A 72 16.51 -8.01 1.53
C GLU A 72 17.23 -8.44 0.22
N GLU A 73 17.76 -7.47 -0.52
CA GLU A 73 18.43 -7.66 -1.83
C GLU A 73 17.53 -8.09 -3.00
N ILE A 74 16.23 -8.25 -2.78
CA ILE A 74 15.26 -8.56 -3.82
C ILE A 74 14.65 -7.26 -4.36
N PRO A 75 14.78 -6.95 -5.67
CA PRO A 75 14.13 -5.79 -6.24
C PRO A 75 12.62 -6.03 -6.30
N VAL A 76 11.86 -5.20 -5.61
CA VAL A 76 10.40 -5.32 -5.52
C VAL A 76 9.71 -4.00 -5.82
N LEU A 77 8.49 -4.11 -6.36
CA LEU A 77 7.55 -3.02 -6.36
C LEU A 77 6.72 -3.11 -5.07
N TYR A 78 6.97 -2.20 -4.14
CA TYR A 78 6.30 -2.18 -2.85
C TYR A 78 5.06 -1.27 -2.90
N VAL A 79 3.89 -1.82 -2.59
CA VAL A 79 2.63 -1.08 -2.46
C VAL A 79 2.45 -0.66 -1.01
N TYR A 80 2.49 0.65 -0.78
CA TYR A 80 2.34 1.23 0.56
C TYR A 80 0.86 1.37 0.93
N GLU A 81 0.07 1.93 0.03
CA GLU A 81 -1.34 2.21 0.26
C GLU A 81 -2.14 1.91 -1.01
N LEU A 82 -3.25 1.19 -0.84
CA LEU A 82 -4.31 1.02 -1.84
C LEU A 82 -5.61 1.42 -1.16
N GLN A 83 -6.15 2.57 -1.53
CA GLN A 83 -7.35 3.12 -0.91
C GLN A 83 -8.38 3.43 -1.98
N LEU A 84 -9.60 2.96 -1.75
CA LEU A 84 -10.75 3.17 -2.63
C LEU A 84 -11.92 3.65 -1.78
N GLU A 85 -12.68 4.61 -2.28
CA GLU A 85 -13.89 5.02 -1.60
C GLU A 85 -14.92 3.88 -1.55
N PRO A 86 -15.69 3.74 -0.46
CA PRO A 86 -16.66 2.66 -0.29
C PRO A 86 -17.61 2.47 -1.48
N ARG A 87 -18.02 3.57 -2.13
CA ARG A 87 -18.96 3.56 -3.27
C ARG A 87 -18.40 2.91 -4.55
N VAL A 88 -17.08 2.82 -4.70
CA VAL A 88 -16.41 2.18 -5.85
C VAL A 88 -15.83 0.81 -5.53
N GLN A 89 -15.88 0.38 -4.26
CA GLN A 89 -15.47 -0.96 -3.85
C GLN A 89 -16.43 -2.04 -4.37
N GLY A 90 -15.95 -3.29 -4.45
CA GLY A 90 -16.75 -4.43 -4.95
C GLY A 90 -17.00 -4.43 -6.47
N LYS A 91 -16.58 -3.39 -7.20
CA LYS A 91 -16.74 -3.26 -8.67
C LYS A 91 -15.53 -3.74 -9.47
N GLY A 92 -14.55 -4.39 -8.83
CA GLY A 92 -13.33 -4.87 -9.47
C GLY A 92 -12.20 -3.85 -9.64
N VAL A 93 -12.41 -2.58 -9.24
CA VAL A 93 -11.41 -1.51 -9.34
C VAL A 93 -10.10 -1.88 -8.62
N GLY A 94 -10.17 -2.35 -7.38
CA GLY A 94 -8.96 -2.75 -6.63
C GLY A 94 -8.19 -3.88 -7.29
N LYS A 95 -8.90 -4.86 -7.88
CA LYS A 95 -8.27 -5.96 -8.62
C LYS A 95 -7.56 -5.42 -9.87
N PHE A 96 -8.20 -4.54 -10.62
CA PHE A 96 -7.61 -3.92 -11.80
C PHE A 96 -6.34 -3.12 -11.46
N LEU A 97 -6.38 -2.34 -10.38
CA LEU A 97 -5.22 -1.57 -9.91
C LEU A 97 -4.05 -2.48 -9.53
N MET A 98 -4.30 -3.59 -8.82
CA MET A 98 -3.24 -4.54 -8.49
C MET A 98 -2.67 -5.22 -9.73
N GLN A 99 -3.50 -5.59 -10.71
CA GLN A 99 -3.04 -6.12 -11.99
C GLN A 99 -2.18 -5.12 -12.77
N LEU A 100 -2.54 -3.83 -12.74
CA LEU A 100 -1.74 -2.76 -13.31
C LEU A 100 -0.37 -2.67 -12.61
N VAL A 101 -0.35 -2.74 -11.28
CA VAL A 101 0.88 -2.75 -10.48
C VAL A 101 1.77 -3.95 -10.82
N GLU A 102 1.19 -5.15 -10.93
CA GLU A 102 1.90 -6.36 -11.36
C GLU A 102 2.52 -6.20 -12.76
N LEU A 103 1.78 -5.59 -13.69
CA LEU A 103 2.29 -5.29 -15.03
C LEU A 103 3.44 -4.27 -14.99
N MET A 104 3.34 -3.23 -14.15
CA MET A 104 4.42 -2.25 -13.96
C MET A 104 5.68 -2.91 -13.38
N ALA A 105 5.52 -3.80 -12.40
CA ALA A 105 6.61 -4.57 -11.82
C ALA A 105 7.30 -5.44 -12.88
N GLN A 106 6.53 -6.16 -13.70
CA GLN A 106 7.05 -6.98 -14.79
C GLN A 106 7.82 -6.15 -15.82
N LYS A 107 7.27 -5.02 -16.27
CA LYS A 107 7.93 -4.13 -17.24
C LYS A 107 9.22 -3.52 -16.69
N SER A 108 9.25 -3.26 -15.38
CA SER A 108 10.40 -2.68 -14.70
C SER A 108 11.42 -3.73 -14.25
N ARG A 109 11.21 -5.01 -14.59
CA ARG A 109 12.07 -6.15 -14.21
C ARG A 109 12.22 -6.32 -12.68
N MET A 110 11.16 -6.00 -11.94
CA MET A 110 11.09 -6.32 -10.52
C MET A 110 10.83 -7.82 -10.34
N SER A 111 11.38 -8.40 -9.28
CA SER A 111 11.22 -9.82 -8.96
C SER A 111 9.86 -10.14 -8.37
N ALA A 112 9.25 -9.19 -7.65
CA ALA A 112 7.95 -9.37 -7.02
C ALA A 112 7.20 -8.04 -6.79
N VAL A 113 5.90 -8.16 -6.54
CA VAL A 113 5.09 -7.10 -5.90
C VAL A 113 4.93 -7.48 -4.44
N MET A 114 5.19 -6.54 -3.54
CA MET A 114 5.08 -6.75 -2.10
C MET A 114 4.20 -5.68 -1.46
N LEU A 115 3.52 -6.06 -0.38
CA LEU A 115 2.71 -5.16 0.44
C LEU A 115 2.56 -5.74 1.84
N THR A 116 2.23 -4.86 2.79
CA THR A 116 1.86 -5.24 4.15
C THR A 116 0.39 -5.01 4.38
N VAL A 117 -0.26 -5.98 5.04
CA VAL A 117 -1.66 -5.88 5.44
C VAL A 117 -1.79 -6.24 6.91
N GLN A 118 -2.53 -5.42 7.66
CA GLN A 118 -2.81 -5.70 9.07
C GLN A 118 -3.71 -6.92 9.18
N LYS A 119 -3.36 -7.87 10.05
CA LYS A 119 -4.14 -9.10 10.28
C LYS A 119 -5.59 -8.83 10.71
N ALA A 120 -5.83 -7.71 11.40
CA ALA A 120 -7.17 -7.29 11.82
C ALA A 120 -8.07 -6.89 10.63
N ASN A 121 -7.48 -6.49 9.50
CA ASN A 121 -8.23 -6.15 8.29
C ASN A 121 -8.54 -7.41 7.47
N VAL A 122 -9.52 -8.18 7.96
CA VAL A 122 -9.93 -9.45 7.37
C VAL A 122 -10.41 -9.33 5.92
N LEU A 123 -11.03 -8.19 5.55
CA LEU A 123 -11.50 -7.93 4.20
C LEU A 123 -10.33 -7.76 3.22
N ALA A 124 -9.30 -6.99 3.61
CA ALA A 124 -8.09 -6.85 2.81
C ALA A 124 -7.30 -8.17 2.73
N MET A 125 -7.25 -8.94 3.83
CA MET A 125 -6.62 -10.27 3.84
C MET A 125 -7.30 -11.23 2.84
N ASP A 126 -8.63 -11.31 2.84
CA ASP A 126 -9.37 -12.13 1.86
C ASP A 126 -9.12 -11.66 0.42
N PHE A 127 -9.11 -10.34 0.21
CA PHE A 127 -8.82 -9.75 -1.09
C PHE A 127 -7.44 -10.17 -1.62
N TYR A 128 -6.36 -9.98 -0.84
CA TYR A 128 -5.01 -10.32 -1.30
C TYR A 128 -4.78 -11.83 -1.43
N ILE A 129 -5.19 -12.62 -0.44
CA ILE A 129 -4.89 -14.07 -0.41
C ILE A 129 -5.86 -14.87 -1.29
N ASN A 130 -7.17 -14.68 -1.12
CA ASN A 130 -8.16 -15.53 -1.76
C ASN A 130 -8.54 -15.03 -3.16
N LYS A 131 -8.64 -13.71 -3.37
CA LYS A 131 -8.99 -13.15 -4.69
C LYS A 131 -7.79 -12.96 -5.61
N LEU A 132 -6.69 -12.43 -5.09
CA LEU A 132 -5.48 -12.12 -5.88
C LEU A 132 -4.39 -13.20 -5.80
N ARG A 133 -4.51 -14.18 -4.89
CA ARG A 133 -3.56 -15.30 -4.75
C ARG A 133 -2.15 -14.88 -4.32
N TYR A 134 -2.04 -13.78 -3.59
CA TYR A 134 -0.79 -13.41 -2.92
C TYR A 134 -0.47 -14.42 -1.83
N ILE A 135 0.83 -14.67 -1.63
CA ILE A 135 1.35 -15.57 -0.61
C ILE A 135 2.02 -14.77 0.51
N ILE A 136 2.04 -15.33 1.71
CA ILE A 136 2.75 -14.72 2.84
C ILE A 136 4.26 -14.87 2.60
N SER A 137 4.94 -13.73 2.47
CA SER A 137 6.41 -13.69 2.29
C SER A 137 7.14 -14.38 3.44
N ALA A 138 8.31 -14.97 3.17
CA ALA A 138 9.16 -15.58 4.19
C ALA A 138 9.62 -14.54 5.24
N MET A 139 9.93 -13.33 4.78
CA MET A 139 10.27 -12.14 5.58
C MET A 139 9.07 -11.47 6.27
N SER A 140 7.87 -12.06 6.21
CA SER A 140 6.72 -11.51 6.93
C SER A 140 6.99 -11.55 8.44
N PRO A 141 6.81 -10.45 9.19
CA PRO A 141 6.89 -10.45 10.65
C PRO A 141 5.96 -11.46 11.31
N SER A 142 4.92 -11.93 10.61
CA SER A 142 4.03 -12.98 11.10
C SER A 142 4.68 -14.37 11.17
N ARG A 143 5.81 -14.58 10.49
CA ARG A 143 6.52 -15.87 10.39
C ARG A 143 7.80 -15.91 11.23
N VAL A 144 8.31 -14.74 11.64
CA VAL A 144 9.50 -14.63 12.48
C VAL A 144 9.05 -14.53 13.93
N ASN A 145 9.28 -15.58 14.71
CA ASN A 145 9.11 -15.52 16.16
C ASN A 145 10.27 -14.69 16.73
N PRO A 146 10.02 -13.61 17.50
CA PRO A 146 11.10 -12.79 18.05
C PRO A 146 12.12 -13.57 18.90
N MET A 147 11.70 -14.73 19.44
CA MET A 147 12.53 -15.58 20.30
C MET A 147 13.55 -16.43 19.54
N ASP A 148 13.37 -16.65 18.23
CA ASP A 148 14.25 -17.57 17.47
C ASP A 148 15.63 -16.93 17.15
N ARG A 149 15.80 -15.62 17.37
CA ARG A 149 17.07 -14.90 17.13
C ARG A 149 18.09 -15.02 18.27
N GLU A 150 17.68 -15.47 19.45
CA GLU A 150 18.58 -15.58 20.61
C GLU A 150 19.38 -16.91 20.59
N ASP A 151 18.85 -17.95 19.95
CA ASP A 151 19.47 -19.29 19.93
C ASP A 151 20.69 -19.43 19.00
N GLU A 152 20.88 -18.52 18.02
CA GLU A 152 22.04 -18.54 17.12
C GLU A 152 23.28 -17.86 17.71
N LEU A 153 23.12 -16.92 18.64
CA LEU A 153 24.25 -16.26 19.31
C LEU A 153 24.87 -17.14 20.40
N ASP A 154 24.09 -18.00 21.04
CA ASP A 154 24.55 -18.95 22.07
C ASP A 154 25.35 -20.14 21.51
N GLN A 155 25.36 -20.34 20.19
CA GLN A 155 26.12 -21.41 19.53
C GLN A 155 27.52 -21.00 19.08
N LEU A 156 27.82 -19.69 18.98
CA LEU A 156 29.15 -19.20 18.63
C LEU A 156 30.14 -19.20 19.80
N ASP A 157 29.64 -19.19 21.05
CA ASP A 157 30.49 -19.17 22.24
C ASP A 157 30.96 -20.56 22.71
N LYS A 158 30.48 -21.66 22.09
CA LYS A 158 30.82 -23.03 22.54
C LYS A 158 31.97 -23.70 21.79
N ASP A 159 32.41 -23.16 20.65
CA ASP A 159 33.56 -23.70 19.90
C ASP A 159 34.90 -22.99 20.21
N GLY A 160 34.90 -21.99 21.10
CA GLY A 160 36.08 -21.16 21.38
C GLY A 160 36.97 -21.57 22.57
N SER A 161 36.62 -22.61 23.34
CA SER A 161 37.36 -22.94 24.58
C SER A 161 37.90 -24.38 24.59
N SER A 162 38.90 -24.64 23.76
CA SER A 162 39.84 -25.76 23.93
C SER A 162 41.26 -25.26 23.74
N TYR A 163 41.88 -24.76 24.82
CA TYR A 163 43.33 -24.75 25.02
C TYR A 163 43.63 -24.94 26.51
#